data_AF-A0A0Q5EGJ6-F1
#
_entry.id   AF-A0A0Q5EGJ6-F1
#
_cell.length_a   1.000
_cell.length_b   1.000
_cell.length_c   1.000
_cell.angle_alpha   90.00
_cell.angle_beta   90.00
_cell.angle_gamma   90.00
#
_symmetry.space_group_name_H-M   'P 1'
#
loop_
_entity.id
_entity.type
_entity.pdbx_description
1 polymer ?
#
loop_
_entity_poly.entity_id
_entity_poly.type
_entity_poly.pdbx_seq_one_letter_code
_entity_poly.pdbx_strand_id
1 'polypeptide(L)' 'METLCTIKRDLEEAAEHLESLAATMNGHFTFLNQRGGHVDGVDVTGHIASLNASVQRLRTVASTIE' A
#
# COMPACT_ATOMS: atom_id res chain seq x y z
N MET A 1 11.62 25.75 2.38
CA MET A 1 10.67 25.09 3.30
C MET A 1 9.43 24.61 2.56
N GLU A 2 8.77 25.43 1.74
CA GLU A 2 7.55 25.05 1.01
C GLU A 2 7.67 23.74 0.20
N THR A 3 8.77 23.54 -0.54
CA THR A 3 9.01 22.30 -1.30
C THR A 3 9.12 21.05 -0.42
N LEU A 4 9.70 21.16 0.77
CA LEU A 4 9.82 20.04 1.70
C LEU A 4 8.45 19.70 2.31
N CYS A 5 7.64 20.70 2.63
CA CYS A 5 6.26 20.51 3.07
C CYS A 5 5.41 19.81 1.98
N THR A 6 5.58 20.19 0.71
CA THR A 6 4.90 19.51 -0.41
C THR A 6 5.36 18.06 -0.54
N ILE A 7 6.66 17.79 -0.51
CA ILE A 7 7.20 16.41 -0.60
C ILE A 7 6.67 15.56 0.55
N LYS A 8 6.64 16.09 1.78
CA LYS A 8 6.09 15.39 2.95
C LYS A 8 4.64 14.98 2.72
N ARG A 9 3.80 15.93 2.31
CA ARG A 9 2.38 15.66 2.02
C ARG A 9 2.23 14.62 0.91
N ASP A 10 2.99 14.76 -0.18
CA ASP A 10 2.90 13.83 -1.31
C ASP A 10 3.30 12.39 -0.91
N LEU A 11 4.26 12.24 0.01
CA LEU A 11 4.64 10.94 0.59
C LEU A 11 3.53 10.36 1.48
N GLU A 12 2.87 11.20 2.28
CA GLU A 12 1.74 10.79 3.13
C GLU A 12 0.54 10.37 2.28
N GLU A 13 0.17 11.15 1.25
CA GLU A 13 -0.90 10.82 0.31
C GLU A 13 -0.60 9.54 -0.47
N ALA A 14 0.65 9.35 -0.93
CA ALA A 14 1.05 8.11 -1.59
C ALA A 14 0.92 6.90 -0.64
N ALA A 15 1.26 7.06 0.64
CA ALA A 15 1.10 6.00 1.64
C ALA A 15 -0.39 5.64 1.86
N GLU A 16 -1.28 6.63 1.93
CA GLU A 16 -2.73 6.40 2.03
C GLU A 16 -3.30 5.67 0.81
N HIS A 17 -2.90 6.07 -0.40
CA HIS A 17 -3.35 5.41 -1.64
C HIS A 17 -2.89 3.94 -1.71
N LEU A 18 -1.64 3.65 -1.32
CA LEU A 18 -1.12 2.28 -1.30
C LEU A 18 -1.79 1.41 -0.23
N GLU A 19 -2.13 1.98 0.93
CA GLU A 19 -2.87 1.29 1.99
C GLU A 19 -4.30 0.93 1.53
N SER A 20 -4.98 1.86 0.85
CA SER A 20 -6.30 1.62 0.23
C SER A 20 -6.25 0.54 -0.85
N LEU A 21 -5.21 0.56 -1.69
CA LEU A 21 -4.99 -0.47 -2.72
C LEU A 21 -4.76 -1.84 -2.08
N ALA A 22 -3.91 -1.94 -1.05
CA ALA A 22 -3.65 -3.18 -0.33
C ALA A 22 -4.93 -3.75 0.30
N ALA A 23 -5.75 -2.90 0.93
CA ALA A 23 -7.03 -3.30 1.50
C ALA A 23 -8.01 -3.82 0.43
N THR A 24 -8.09 -3.13 -0.71
CA THR A 24 -8.94 -3.52 -1.85
C THR A 24 -8.50 -4.86 -2.45
N MET A 25 -7.19 -5.04 -2.66
CA MET A 25 -6.62 -6.30 -3.14
C MET A 25 -6.91 -7.46 -2.17
N ASN A 26 -6.79 -7.22 -0.87
CA ASN A 26 -7.11 -8.21 0.15
C ASN A 26 -8.59 -8.61 0.12
N GLY A 27 -9.49 -7.64 -0.07
CA GLY A 27 -10.92 -7.89 -0.24
C GLY A 27 -11.22 -8.76 -1.45
N HIS A 28 -10.65 -8.42 -2.61
CA HIS A 28 -10.81 -9.22 -3.83
C HIS A 28 -10.22 -10.63 -3.71
N PHE A 29 -9.03 -10.76 -3.13
CA PHE A 29 -8.39 -12.04 -2.87
C PHE A 29 -9.27 -12.92 -1.97
N THR A 30 -9.77 -12.37 -0.86
CA THR A 30 -10.66 -13.07 0.07
C THR A 30 -11.94 -13.54 -0.64
N PHE A 31 -12.57 -12.65 -1.42
CA PHE A 31 -13.77 -12.97 -2.18
C PHE A 31 -13.56 -14.10 -3.20
N LEU A 32 -12.48 -14.04 -3.98
CA LEU A 32 -12.15 -15.07 -4.98
C LEU A 32 -11.86 -16.41 -4.32
N ASN A 33 -11.08 -16.41 -3.25
CA ASN A 33 -10.72 -17.62 -2.51
C ASN A 33 -11.95 -18.31 -1.91
N GLN A 34 -12.89 -17.56 -1.35
CA GLN A 34 -14.15 -18.08 -0.82
C GLN A 34 -15.06 -18.72 -1.88
N ARG A 35 -14.96 -18.27 -3.14
CA ARG A 35 -15.74 -18.80 -4.26
C ARG A 35 -15.10 -20.02 -4.93
N GLY A 36 -13.96 -20.50 -4.42
CA GLY A 36 -13.15 -21.54 -5.07
C GLY A 36 -12.48 -21.05 -6.36
N GLY A 37 -12.40 -19.73 -6.57
CA GLY A 37 -11.62 -19.15 -7.64
C GLY A 37 -10.14 -19.29 -7.31
N HIS A 38 -9.44 -20.17 -8.02
CA HIS A 38 -8.00 -20.30 -7.89
C HIS A 38 -7.33 -19.16 -8.67
N VAL A 39 -6.58 -18.31 -7.96
CA VAL A 39 -5.70 -17.33 -8.60
C VAL A 39 -4.37 -18.04 -8.86
N ASP A 40 -4.30 -18.76 -9.98
CA ASP A 40 -3.09 -19.49 -10.38
C ASP A 40 -1.95 -18.52 -10.68
N GLY A 41 -0.75 -18.81 -10.13
CA GLY A 41 0.50 -18.18 -10.53
C GLY A 41 0.78 -16.76 -10.01
N VAL A 42 -0.09 -16.15 -9.21
CA VAL A 42 0.15 -14.81 -8.62
C VAL A 42 0.15 -14.89 -7.08
N ASP A 43 1.28 -14.56 -6.46
CA ASP A 43 1.38 -14.39 -5.00
C ASP A 43 0.78 -13.04 -4.57
N VAL A 44 -0.56 -12.99 -4.58
CA VAL A 44 -1.31 -11.80 -4.17
C VAL A 44 -1.00 -11.42 -2.72
N THR A 45 -0.80 -12.41 -1.84
CA THR A 45 -0.41 -12.19 -0.45
C THR A 45 0.95 -11.50 -0.30
N GLY A 46 1.94 -11.93 -1.08
CA GLY A 46 3.26 -11.30 -1.13
C GLY A 46 3.23 -9.89 -1.71
N HIS A 47 2.37 -9.63 -2.69
CA HIS A 47 2.15 -8.27 -3.21
C HIS A 47 1.50 -7.34 -2.18
N ILE A 48 0.47 -7.80 -1.47
CA ILE A 48 -0.15 -7.04 -0.37
C ILE A 48 0.88 -6.72 0.72
N ALA A 49 1.70 -7.70 1.12
CA ALA A 49 2.77 -7.48 2.10
C ALA A 49 3.81 -6.45 1.61
N SER A 50 4.17 -6.49 0.33
CA SER A 50 5.11 -5.55 -0.29
C SER A 50 4.54 -4.12 -0.36
N LEU A 51 3.24 -3.97 -0.60
CA LEU A 51 2.54 -2.68 -0.54
C LEU A 51 2.59 -2.12 0.89
N ASN A 52 2.22 -2.91 1.90
CA ASN A 52 2.26 -2.48 3.30
C ASN A 52 3.68 -2.07 3.75
N ALA A 53 4.72 -2.78 3.32
CA ALA A 53 6.10 -2.40 3.58
C ALA A 53 6.47 -1.06 2.90
N SER A 54 5.91 -0.78 1.72
CA SER A 54 6.11 0.48 1.01
C SER A 54 5.39 1.64 1.70
N VAL A 55 4.15 1.42 2.19
CA VAL A 55 3.41 2.36 3.04
C VAL A 55 4.23 2.75 4.28
N GLN A 56 4.80 1.76 4.99
CA GLN A 56 5.62 2.05 6.17
C GLN A 56 6.86 2.87 5.81
N ARG A 57 7.58 2.52 4.74
CA ARG A 57 8.75 3.29 4.29
C ARG A 57 8.41 4.73 3.94
N LEU A 58 7.30 4.97 3.23
CA LEU A 58 6.85 6.32 2.89
C LEU A 58 6.55 7.14 4.13
N ARG A 59 5.79 6.58 5.08
CA ARG A 59 5.48 7.23 6.37
C ARG A 59 6.75 7.52 7.17
N THR A 60 7.71 6.59 7.20
CA THR A 60 9.00 6.81 7.87
C THR A 60 9.75 7.98 7.24
N VAL A 61 9.88 8.03 5.90
CA VAL A 61 10.57 9.14 5.24
C VAL A 61 9.84 10.46 5.47
N ALA A 62 8.51 10.51 5.32
CA ALA A 62 7.71 11.70 5.60
C ALA A 62 7.92 12.22 7.04
N SER A 63 8.02 11.32 8.02
CA SER A 63 8.26 11.69 9.43
C SER A 63 9.64 12.33 9.69
N THR A 64 10.60 12.14 8.79
CA THR A 64 11.94 12.77 8.88
C THR A 64 11.98 14.17 8.28
N ILE A 65 10.92 14.60 7.59
CA ILE A 65 10.81 15.93 6.98
C ILE A 65 10.07 16.85 7.96
N GLU A 66 10.79 17.86 8.46
CA GLU A 66 10.28 18.92 9.35
C GLU A 66 9.34 19.89 8.62
#